data_AF-A0A925UKK4-F1
#
_entry.id   AF-A0A925UKK4-F1
#
_cell.length_a   1.000
_cell.length_b   1.000
_cell.length_c   1.000
_cell.angle_alpha   90.00
_cell.angle_beta   90.00
_cell.angle_gamma   90.00
#
_symmetry.space_group_name_H-M   'P 1'
#
loop_
_entity.id
_entity.type
_entity.pdbx_description
1 polymer ?
#
loop_
_entity_poly.entity_id
_entity_poly.type
_entity_poly.pdbx_seq_one_letter_code
_entity_poly.pdbx_strand_id
1 'polypeptide(L)'
;MNKRIIRLVFVLVIIITLPGCGLNKSDSNSKTEDKKENKQSIEKDINNDGVKEKISISFESIKNNSLDDYTITINSKGKEYKIKDEESNVNPDIVFADFNTEDNFIEFYVTAEGPSGDPSTTIFQFIGDSIKKVMKLQGYITSYSGKGKILTDFSKTNDKNKILLSYYELGKGVIHPDKKEIIGSYLQYDSRFILFKTDKEGMSYIDTKDDEELNKLIAEREDKEQVVKVTNKNEKLKIVDVDYEAYSQENNVINIPIKVQGEDGKEGWLMWLNGGD
;
A
#
# COMPACT_ATOMS: atom_id res chain seq x y z
N MET A 1 -38.39 -12.75 20.80
CA MET A 1 -37.56 -12.33 19.64
C MET A 1 -36.76 -11.10 20.06
N ASN A 2 -35.49 -11.29 20.47
CA ASN A 2 -34.61 -10.20 20.88
C ASN A 2 -33.89 -9.62 19.66
N LYS A 3 -34.22 -8.37 19.29
CA LYS A 3 -33.48 -7.59 18.31
C LYS A 3 -32.17 -7.12 18.94
N ARG A 4 -31.03 -7.65 18.48
CA ARG A 4 -29.70 -7.10 18.78
C ARG A 4 -29.47 -5.88 17.89
N ILE A 5 -29.26 -4.73 18.51
CA ILE A 5 -28.80 -3.50 17.87
C ILE A 5 -27.28 -3.63 17.69
N ILE A 6 -26.81 -3.71 16.45
CA ILE A 6 -25.38 -3.60 16.11
C ILE A 6 -25.08 -2.10 16.01
N ARG A 7 -24.28 -1.58 16.93
CA ARG A 7 -23.70 -0.24 16.81
C ARG A 7 -22.44 -0.34 15.95
N LEU A 8 -22.49 0.22 14.74
CA LEU A 8 -21.29 0.55 13.97
C LEU A 8 -20.57 1.70 14.68
N VAL A 9 -19.30 1.51 15.02
CA VAL A 9 -18.40 2.59 15.43
C VAL A 9 -17.59 2.99 14.20
N PHE A 10 -17.81 4.20 13.70
CA PHE A 10 -16.95 4.84 12.71
C PHE A 10 -15.82 5.54 13.46
N VAL A 11 -14.57 5.12 13.23
CA VAL A 11 -13.39 5.85 13.70
C VAL A 11 -13.03 6.87 12.62
N LEU A 12 -13.22 8.16 12.96
CA LEU A 12 -12.84 9.30 12.14
C LEU A 12 -11.35 9.60 12.36
N VAL A 13 -10.54 9.52 11.31
CA VAL A 13 -9.15 9.97 11.34
C VAL A 13 -9.12 11.47 11.07
N ILE A 14 -8.70 12.27 12.06
CA ILE A 14 -8.49 13.70 11.91
C ILE A 14 -7.00 13.93 11.61
N ILE A 15 -6.70 14.39 10.40
CA ILE A 15 -5.36 14.88 10.03
C ILE A 15 -5.30 16.36 10.43
N ILE A 16 -4.44 16.71 11.38
CA ILE A 16 -4.17 18.09 11.76
C ILE A 16 -2.89 18.53 11.06
N THR A 17 -3.00 19.40 10.06
CA THR A 17 -1.86 20.15 9.49
C THR A 17 -1.79 21.53 10.15
N LEU A 18 -0.62 21.89 10.68
CA LEU A 18 -0.34 23.23 11.23
C LEU A 18 0.38 24.10 10.19
N PRO A 19 0.03 25.40 10.03
CA PRO A 19 0.71 26.30 9.10
C PRO A 19 1.80 27.16 9.77
N GLY A 20 2.94 27.31 9.07
CA GLY A 20 3.56 28.62 8.83
C GLY A 20 4.80 29.06 9.63
N CYS A 21 5.71 29.69 8.86
CA CYS A 21 6.60 30.82 9.17
C CYS A 21 8.06 30.59 9.62
N GLY A 22 8.98 31.23 8.87
CA GLY A 22 10.20 31.83 9.42
C GLY A 22 11.48 31.74 8.59
N LEU A 23 11.61 32.57 7.55
CA LEU A 23 12.91 32.94 6.96
C LEU A 23 13.70 33.80 7.97
N ASN A 24 14.93 33.42 8.30
CA ASN A 24 15.94 34.33 8.86
C ASN A 24 17.32 34.01 8.29
N LYS A 25 17.99 35.06 7.78
CA LYS A 25 19.42 35.10 7.43
C LYS A 25 20.24 35.40 8.69
N SER A 26 21.39 34.73 8.86
CA SER A 26 22.68 35.37 9.20
C SER A 26 23.82 34.36 9.33
N ASP A 27 24.88 34.64 8.56
CA ASP A 27 26.31 34.60 8.87
C ASP A 27 27.06 33.33 9.28
N SER A 28 28.20 33.21 8.59
CA SER A 28 29.28 32.22 8.63
C SER A 28 30.06 32.18 9.96
N ASN A 29 30.33 30.98 10.48
CA ASN A 29 31.70 30.41 10.53
C ASN A 29 31.78 28.99 11.15
N SER A 30 32.77 28.24 10.65
CA SER A 30 33.44 27.03 11.14
C SER A 30 32.66 25.73 11.40
N LYS A 31 32.84 24.83 10.42
CA LYS A 31 32.74 23.36 10.41
C LYS A 31 32.84 22.63 11.76
N THR A 32 31.70 22.10 12.17
CA THR A 32 31.52 20.67 12.47
C THR A 32 30.27 20.27 11.68
N GLU A 33 30.37 19.32 10.76
CA GLU A 33 29.17 18.75 10.11
C GLU A 33 28.43 17.93 11.19
N ASP A 34 27.61 18.61 11.97
CA ASP A 34 26.59 17.95 12.77
C ASP A 34 25.67 17.22 11.78
N LYS A 35 25.78 15.88 11.73
CA LYS A 35 24.75 15.02 11.14
C LYS A 35 23.43 15.43 11.80
N LYS A 36 22.61 16.21 11.09
CA LYS A 36 21.32 16.67 11.60
C LYS A 36 20.37 15.48 11.66
N GLU A 37 20.40 14.77 12.78
CA GLU A 37 19.46 13.70 13.11
C GLU A 37 18.08 14.33 13.30
N ASN A 38 17.20 14.16 12.33
CA ASN A 38 15.81 14.53 12.51
C ASN A 38 15.16 13.42 13.34
N LYS A 39 14.60 13.82 14.48
CA LYS A 39 13.99 12.92 15.44
C LYS A 39 12.54 13.33 15.67
N GLN A 40 11.61 12.44 15.33
CA GLN A 40 10.22 12.57 15.76
C GLN A 40 10.03 11.75 17.03
N SER A 41 9.24 12.24 17.99
CA SER A 41 8.97 11.51 19.23
C SER A 41 7.52 11.66 19.69
N ILE A 42 6.93 10.55 20.11
CA ILE A 42 5.54 10.45 20.56
C ILE A 42 5.50 9.64 21.85
N GLU A 43 4.59 9.98 22.76
CA GLU A 43 4.32 9.20 23.98
C GLU A 43 2.97 8.50 23.89
N LYS A 44 2.96 7.16 24.00
CA LYS A 44 1.76 6.34 23.91
C LYS A 44 1.92 5.03 24.68
N ASP A 45 0.85 4.59 25.34
CA ASP A 45 0.78 3.24 25.91
C ASP A 45 0.44 2.27 24.78
N ILE A 46 1.42 1.48 24.34
CA ILE A 46 1.31 0.61 23.15
C ILE A 46 1.08 -0.86 23.47
N ASN A 47 1.06 -1.22 24.75
CA ASN A 47 0.85 -2.59 25.22
C ASN A 47 -0.28 -2.69 26.27
N ASN A 48 -1.00 -1.58 26.49
CA ASN A 48 -2.09 -1.42 27.45
C ASN A 48 -1.72 -1.82 28.88
N ASP A 49 -0.46 -1.61 29.28
CA ASP A 49 0.00 -1.90 30.64
C ASP A 49 -0.11 -0.70 31.61
N GLY A 50 -0.60 0.44 31.11
CA GLY A 50 -0.78 1.69 31.85
C GLY A 50 0.46 2.58 31.87
N VAL A 51 1.59 2.13 31.31
CA VAL A 51 2.80 2.94 31.12
C VAL A 51 2.82 3.49 29.71
N LYS A 52 3.10 4.78 29.56
CA LYS A 52 3.32 5.36 28.24
C LYS A 52 4.78 5.20 27.85
N GLU A 53 5.01 4.53 26.73
CA GLU A 53 6.30 4.48 26.06
C GLU A 53 6.61 5.81 25.39
N LYS A 54 7.88 6.22 25.42
CA LYS A 54 8.40 7.27 24.53
C LYS A 54 9.01 6.61 23.30
N ILE A 55 8.33 6.71 22.17
CA ILE A 55 8.74 6.19 20.88
C ILE A 55 9.41 7.30 20.08
N SER A 56 10.48 7.00 19.38
CA SER A 56 11.10 7.91 18.42
C SER A 56 11.69 7.20 17.22
N ILE A 57 11.62 7.83 16.05
CA ILE A 57 12.33 7.40 14.85
C ILE A 57 13.46 8.39 14.56
N SER A 58 14.60 7.85 14.14
CA SER A 58 15.71 8.65 13.63
C SER A 58 16.36 7.98 12.43
N PHE A 59 17.10 8.76 11.64
CA PHE A 59 17.66 8.33 10.37
C PHE A 59 19.03 8.98 10.14
N GLU A 60 19.94 8.20 9.54
CA GLU A 60 21.32 8.61 9.31
C GLU A 60 21.46 9.38 7.99
N SER A 61 21.02 10.64 7.97
CA SER A 61 21.18 11.57 6.84
C SER A 61 20.55 11.13 5.50
N ILE A 62 20.19 12.10 4.67
CA ILE A 62 19.64 11.83 3.33
C ILE A 62 20.80 11.45 2.39
N LYS A 63 20.75 10.27 1.79
CA LYS A 63 21.62 9.86 0.68
C LYS A 63 20.78 9.74 -0.58
N ASN A 64 21.18 10.40 -1.66
CA ASN A 64 20.47 10.35 -2.96
C ASN A 64 18.96 10.66 -2.88
N ASN A 65 18.56 11.69 -2.11
CA ASN A 65 17.16 12.05 -1.84
C ASN A 65 16.31 10.97 -1.13
N SER A 66 16.93 9.92 -0.59
CA SER A 66 16.32 8.90 0.25
C SER A 66 16.95 8.91 1.65
N LEU A 67 16.16 8.66 2.68
CA LEU A 67 16.68 8.22 3.98
C LEU A 67 16.80 6.71 3.87
N ASP A 68 18.01 6.27 3.56
CA ASP A 68 18.36 4.88 3.65
C ASP A 68 18.64 4.57 5.13
N ASP A 69 17.87 3.64 5.66
CA ASP A 69 17.88 3.19 7.05
C ASP A 69 17.26 4.15 8.07
N TYR A 70 16.41 3.57 8.92
CA TYR A 70 15.88 4.25 10.09
C TYR A 70 15.99 3.37 11.34
N THR A 71 16.13 4.02 12.49
CA THR A 71 16.14 3.39 13.80
C THR A 71 14.91 3.82 14.58
N ILE A 72 14.09 2.86 15.00
CA ILE A 72 13.04 3.09 15.98
C ILE A 72 13.60 2.81 17.37
N THR A 73 13.38 3.74 18.28
CA THR A 73 13.73 3.64 19.70
C THR A 73 12.46 3.72 20.54
N ILE A 74 12.29 2.79 21.48
CA ILE A 74 11.22 2.79 22.47
C ILE A 74 11.84 2.84 23.86
N ASN A 75 11.48 3.85 24.65
CA ASN A 75 11.84 3.93 26.06
C ASN A 75 10.63 3.50 26.90
N SER A 76 10.74 2.38 27.60
CA SER A 76 9.72 1.87 28.52
C SER A 76 10.36 1.50 29.85
N LYS A 77 9.74 1.90 30.97
CA LYS A 77 10.17 1.53 32.34
C LYS A 77 11.67 1.78 32.62
N GLY A 78 12.21 2.86 32.07
CA GLY A 78 13.62 3.25 32.24
C GLY A 78 14.62 2.42 31.42
N LYS A 79 14.15 1.57 30.50
CA LYS A 79 14.97 0.83 29.54
C LYS A 79 14.74 1.34 28.13
N GLU A 80 15.79 1.29 27.32
CA GLU A 80 15.78 1.68 25.91
C GLU A 80 15.83 0.43 25.01
N TYR A 81 14.95 0.37 24.03
CA TYR A 81 14.86 -0.70 23.04
C TYR A 81 15.01 -0.11 21.64
N LYS A 82 15.75 -0.79 20.75
CA LYS A 82 16.02 -0.30 19.39
C LYS A 82 15.82 -1.37 18.35
N ILE A 83 15.32 -0.97 17.18
CA ILE A 83 15.34 -1.77 15.95
C ILE A 83 15.77 -0.88 14.79
N LYS A 84 16.60 -1.42 13.92
CA LYS A 84 16.99 -0.79 12.65
C LYS A 84 16.23 -1.49 11.53
N ASP A 85 15.67 -0.74 10.60
CA ASP A 85 15.12 -1.26 9.34
C ASP A 85 15.82 -0.56 8.16
N GLU A 86 16.06 -1.31 7.10
CA GLU A 86 16.93 -0.94 5.97
C GLU A 86 16.10 -0.57 4.72
N GLU A 87 14.95 0.07 4.93
CA GLU A 87 14.09 0.53 3.83
C GLU A 87 14.34 2.01 3.52
N SER A 88 14.59 2.28 2.23
CA SER A 88 14.64 3.62 1.66
C SER A 88 13.32 4.33 1.90
N ASN A 89 13.37 5.49 2.55
CA ASN A 89 12.19 6.27 2.88
C ASN A 89 12.49 7.76 2.72
N VAL A 90 11.66 8.53 2.04
CA VAL A 90 11.92 9.96 1.86
C VAL A 90 11.49 10.77 3.10
N ASN A 91 10.52 10.28 3.88
CA ASN A 91 10.01 10.92 5.10
C ASN A 91 9.35 9.90 6.05
N PRO A 92 10.12 9.22 6.92
CA PRO A 92 9.57 8.20 7.81
C PRO A 92 8.78 8.85 8.95
N ASP A 93 7.46 8.70 8.90
CA ASP A 93 6.55 9.00 10.00
C ASP A 93 6.15 7.70 10.73
N ILE A 94 5.99 7.77 12.05
CA ILE A 94 5.42 6.66 12.84
C ILE A 94 3.92 6.86 12.95
N VAL A 95 3.16 5.90 12.46
CA VAL A 95 1.70 5.86 12.64
C VAL A 95 1.34 4.69 13.56
N PHE A 96 0.36 4.88 14.43
CA PHE A 96 -0.13 3.85 15.34
C PHE A 96 -1.49 3.34 14.89
N ALA A 97 -1.67 2.03 14.93
CA ALA A 97 -2.93 1.37 14.61
C ALA A 97 -3.10 0.15 15.51
N ASP A 98 -4.34 -0.09 15.92
CA ASP A 98 -4.73 -1.32 16.61
C ASP A 98 -5.32 -2.25 15.54
N PHE A 99 -4.46 -3.09 14.94
CA PHE A 99 -4.88 -3.98 13.87
C PHE A 99 -5.69 -5.16 14.40
N ASN A 100 -5.55 -5.49 15.68
CA ASN A 100 -6.26 -6.58 16.35
C ASN A 100 -6.62 -6.24 17.81
N THR A 101 -7.82 -5.68 17.98
CA THR A 101 -8.32 -5.18 19.28
C THR A 101 -8.46 -6.25 20.38
N GLU A 102 -8.24 -7.53 20.06
CA GLU A 102 -8.35 -8.65 20.98
C GLU A 102 -6.99 -9.06 21.60
N ASP A 103 -5.84 -8.57 21.10
CA ASP A 103 -4.52 -9.00 21.59
C ASP A 103 -3.82 -8.02 22.56
N ASN A 104 -4.48 -6.89 22.87
CA ASN A 104 -4.01 -5.82 23.77
C ASN A 104 -2.76 -5.08 23.28
N PHE A 105 -2.31 -5.25 22.04
CA PHE A 105 -1.22 -4.48 21.49
C PHE A 105 -1.75 -3.36 20.60
N ILE A 106 -1.00 -2.26 20.56
CA ILE A 106 -1.13 -1.24 19.54
C ILE A 106 0.12 -1.33 18.70
N GLU A 107 -0.03 -1.75 17.45
CA GLU A 107 1.04 -1.73 16.48
C GLU A 107 1.38 -0.30 16.09
N PHE A 108 2.58 -0.16 15.56
CA PHE A 108 2.98 1.04 14.86
C PHE A 108 3.67 0.65 13.56
N TYR A 109 3.58 1.52 12.57
CA TYR A 109 4.10 1.24 11.25
C TYR A 109 4.77 2.46 10.66
N VAL A 110 5.65 2.17 9.71
CA VAL A 110 6.36 3.16 8.91
C VAL A 110 6.07 2.83 7.45
N THR A 111 5.73 3.85 6.68
CA THR A 111 5.53 3.72 5.24
C THR A 111 6.72 4.30 4.51
N ALA A 112 7.20 3.57 3.51
CA ALA A 112 8.35 3.91 2.68
C ALA A 112 7.90 4.04 1.22
N GLU A 113 8.44 5.04 0.53
CA GLU A 113 8.41 5.10 -0.94
C GLU A 113 9.72 4.49 -1.42
N GLY A 114 9.67 3.26 -1.94
CA GLY A 114 10.87 2.57 -2.39
C GLY A 114 11.60 3.31 -3.54
N PRO A 115 12.84 2.93 -3.87
CA PRO A 115 13.59 3.57 -4.97
C PRO A 115 12.92 3.46 -6.35
N SER A 116 12.00 2.51 -6.54
CA SER A 116 11.17 2.36 -7.75
C SER A 116 9.89 3.21 -7.74
N GLY A 117 9.60 3.92 -6.64
CA GLY A 117 8.35 4.65 -6.42
C GLY A 117 7.21 3.79 -5.86
N ASP A 118 7.40 2.47 -5.73
CA ASP A 118 6.36 1.59 -5.19
C ASP A 118 6.30 1.70 -3.66
N PRO A 119 5.16 2.08 -3.07
CA PRO A 119 5.07 2.28 -1.63
C PRO A 119 5.00 0.95 -0.88
N SER A 120 5.73 0.81 0.22
CA SER A 120 5.67 -0.32 1.16
C SER A 120 5.36 0.16 2.57
N THR A 121 4.68 -0.64 3.37
CA THR A 121 4.50 -0.39 4.79
C THR A 121 5.08 -1.53 5.61
N THR A 122 5.89 -1.20 6.61
CA THR A 122 6.36 -2.16 7.62
C THR A 122 5.64 -1.91 8.94
N ILE A 123 5.04 -2.97 9.48
CA ILE A 123 4.34 -2.98 10.77
C ILE A 123 5.24 -3.59 11.84
N PHE A 124 5.29 -2.94 12.99
CA PHE A 124 6.03 -3.31 14.17
C PHE A 124 5.11 -3.45 15.39
N GLN A 125 5.55 -4.26 16.34
CA GLN A 125 4.87 -4.47 17.61
C GLN A 125 5.91 -4.48 18.73
N PHE A 126 5.56 -3.91 19.89
CA PHE A 126 6.40 -3.94 21.09
C PHE A 126 5.89 -5.02 22.05
N ILE A 127 6.61 -6.14 22.15
CA ILE A 127 6.21 -7.31 22.94
C ILE A 127 7.37 -7.76 23.82
N GLY A 128 7.09 -7.97 25.11
CA GLY A 128 8.00 -8.65 26.03
C GLY A 128 9.40 -8.05 26.04
N ASP A 129 9.49 -6.72 26.17
CA ASP A 129 10.75 -5.96 26.17
C ASP A 129 11.52 -6.02 24.83
N SER A 130 10.82 -6.13 23.70
CA SER A 130 11.45 -6.13 22.37
C SER A 130 10.56 -5.48 21.31
N ILE A 131 11.19 -4.83 20.32
CA ILE A 131 10.53 -4.35 19.12
C ILE A 131 10.64 -5.45 18.05
N LYS A 132 9.51 -5.87 17.48
CA LYS A 132 9.45 -6.92 16.45
C LYS A 132 8.81 -6.39 15.18
N LYS A 133 9.43 -6.68 14.03
CA LYS A 133 8.78 -6.56 12.72
C LYS A 133 7.78 -7.70 12.59
N VAL A 134 6.49 -7.37 12.46
CA VAL A 134 5.40 -8.37 12.41
C VAL A 134 4.92 -8.63 10.99
N MET A 135 5.00 -7.64 10.12
CA MET A 135 4.61 -7.77 8.72
C MET A 135 5.25 -6.66 7.88
N LYS A 136 5.60 -7.01 6.64
CA LYS A 136 5.80 -6.04 5.56
C LYS A 136 4.71 -6.25 4.53
N LEU A 137 4.12 -5.17 4.06
CA LEU A 137 3.07 -5.17 3.06
C LEU A 137 3.35 -4.15 1.97
N GLN A 138 2.87 -4.42 0.78
CA GLN A 138 2.96 -3.51 -0.36
C GLN A 138 1.75 -2.58 -0.35
N GLY A 139 2.02 -1.28 -0.48
CA GLY A 139 1.02 -0.22 -0.52
C GLY A 139 0.94 0.65 0.73
N TYR A 140 0.22 1.76 0.58
CA TYR A 140 -0.27 2.56 1.69
C TYR A 140 -1.46 1.87 2.37
N ILE A 141 -1.48 1.80 3.70
CA ILE A 141 -2.65 1.29 4.44
C ILE A 141 -3.81 2.28 4.25
N THR A 142 -4.92 1.82 3.67
CA THR A 142 -6.12 2.63 3.45
C THR A 142 -7.21 2.39 4.50
N SER A 143 -7.26 1.17 5.06
CA SER A 143 -8.19 0.83 6.15
C SER A 143 -7.82 -0.50 6.80
N TYR A 144 -8.36 -0.74 8.00
CA TYR A 144 -8.22 -2.01 8.71
C TYR A 144 -9.46 -2.29 9.56
N SER A 145 -9.66 -3.55 9.93
CA SER A 145 -10.88 -4.04 10.57
C SER A 145 -10.84 -4.11 12.10
N GLY A 146 -9.66 -4.00 12.72
CA GLY A 146 -9.44 -4.29 14.14
C GLY A 146 -9.51 -5.79 14.48
N LYS A 147 -9.51 -6.67 13.47
CA LYS A 147 -9.54 -8.14 13.57
C LYS A 147 -8.45 -8.80 12.71
N GLY A 148 -7.33 -8.12 12.51
CA GLY A 148 -6.20 -8.57 11.72
C GLY A 148 -6.29 -8.29 10.22
N LYS A 149 -7.47 -8.00 9.65
CA LYS A 149 -7.59 -7.66 8.21
C LYS A 149 -7.21 -6.21 7.93
N ILE A 150 -6.27 -6.02 7.01
CA ILE A 150 -5.66 -4.75 6.58
C ILE A 150 -5.83 -4.61 5.06
N LEU A 151 -6.26 -3.43 4.61
CA LEU A 151 -6.40 -3.07 3.21
C LEU A 151 -5.39 -1.98 2.84
N THR A 152 -4.89 -2.11 1.62
CA THR A 152 -3.97 -1.17 0.97
C THR A 152 -4.61 -0.58 -0.28
N ASP A 153 -3.99 0.45 -0.84
CA ASP A 153 -4.26 0.97 -2.19
C ASP A 153 -4.20 -0.12 -3.29
N PHE A 154 -3.36 -1.15 -3.15
CA PHE A 154 -3.30 -2.29 -4.07
C PHE A 154 -4.33 -3.41 -3.81
N SER A 155 -5.09 -3.34 -2.71
CA SER A 155 -6.04 -4.41 -2.35
C SER A 155 -7.25 -4.51 -3.30
N LYS A 156 -7.53 -3.45 -4.05
CA LYS A 156 -8.68 -3.34 -4.94
C LYS A 156 -8.25 -2.95 -6.35
N THR A 157 -9.08 -3.29 -7.33
CA THR A 157 -8.96 -2.71 -8.67
C THR A 157 -9.08 -1.19 -8.63
N ASN A 158 -8.40 -0.50 -9.54
CA ASN A 158 -8.53 0.94 -9.72
C ASN A 158 -9.78 1.36 -10.53
N ASP A 159 -10.65 0.42 -10.91
CA ASP A 159 -11.88 0.65 -11.67
C ASP A 159 -12.99 1.35 -10.86
N LYS A 160 -14.11 1.66 -11.51
CA LYS A 160 -15.28 2.29 -10.87
C LYS A 160 -15.93 1.42 -9.79
N ASN A 161 -15.84 0.10 -9.91
CA ASN A 161 -16.49 -0.84 -8.99
C ASN A 161 -15.60 -1.24 -7.80
N LYS A 162 -14.29 -0.94 -7.83
CA LYS A 162 -13.34 -1.16 -6.73
C LYS A 162 -13.43 -2.60 -6.18
N ILE A 163 -13.36 -3.57 -7.08
CA ILE A 163 -13.40 -5.01 -6.78
C ILE A 163 -12.23 -5.39 -5.86
N LEU A 164 -12.52 -6.06 -4.76
CA LEU A 164 -11.51 -6.56 -3.82
C LEU A 164 -10.81 -7.78 -4.42
N LEU A 165 -9.48 -7.72 -4.54
CA LEU A 165 -8.66 -8.79 -5.12
C LEU A 165 -7.71 -9.43 -4.11
N SER A 166 -7.31 -8.68 -3.10
CA SER A 166 -6.46 -9.15 -2.01
C SER A 166 -6.67 -8.32 -0.76
N TYR A 167 -6.19 -8.83 0.36
CA TYR A 167 -6.00 -8.09 1.60
C TYR A 167 -4.88 -8.73 2.40
N TYR A 168 -4.35 -8.04 3.40
CA TYR A 168 -3.39 -8.62 4.33
C TYR A 168 -4.11 -9.05 5.60
N GLU A 169 -3.71 -10.19 6.16
CA GLU A 169 -4.14 -10.64 7.48
C GLU A 169 -2.94 -10.75 8.40
N LEU A 170 -2.93 -9.98 9.49
CA LEU A 170 -1.82 -9.89 10.45
C LEU A 170 -1.34 -11.30 10.87
N GLY A 171 -0.04 -11.56 10.74
CA GLY A 171 0.58 -12.85 11.03
C GLY A 171 0.38 -13.95 9.97
N LYS A 172 -0.46 -13.75 8.96
CA LYS A 172 -0.68 -14.71 7.85
C LYS A 172 -0.19 -14.22 6.49
N GLY A 173 -0.12 -12.90 6.28
CA GLY A 173 0.32 -12.30 5.02
C GLY A 173 -0.84 -12.04 4.07
N VAL A 174 -0.60 -12.17 2.76
CA VAL A 174 -1.59 -11.90 1.70
C VAL A 174 -2.67 -12.98 1.68
N ILE A 175 -3.92 -12.55 1.63
CA ILE A 175 -5.11 -13.39 1.47
C ILE A 175 -5.89 -12.93 0.24
N HIS A 176 -6.34 -13.90 -0.55
CA HIS A 176 -7.20 -13.66 -1.71
C HIS A 176 -8.66 -14.05 -1.40
N PRO A 177 -9.65 -13.25 -1.82
CA PRO A 177 -11.06 -13.64 -1.75
C PRO A 177 -11.34 -14.91 -2.57
N ASP A 178 -12.48 -15.57 -2.31
CA ASP A 178 -12.90 -16.71 -3.13
C ASP A 178 -13.14 -16.23 -4.57
N LYS A 179 -12.42 -16.82 -5.54
CA LYS A 179 -12.56 -16.50 -6.97
C LYS A 179 -14.02 -16.57 -7.43
N LYS A 180 -14.82 -17.48 -6.87
CA LYS A 180 -16.24 -17.63 -7.24
C LYS A 180 -17.11 -16.45 -6.85
N GLU A 181 -16.71 -15.68 -5.84
CA GLU A 181 -17.42 -14.45 -5.44
C GLU A 181 -17.10 -13.28 -6.37
N ILE A 182 -15.96 -13.34 -7.07
CA ILE A 182 -15.50 -12.29 -7.98
C ILE A 182 -15.96 -12.57 -9.41
N ILE A 183 -15.84 -13.82 -9.89
CA ILE A 183 -16.21 -14.22 -11.25
C ILE A 183 -17.69 -13.89 -11.53
N GLY A 184 -17.94 -13.29 -12.70
CA GLY A 184 -19.25 -12.78 -13.09
C GLY A 184 -19.52 -11.33 -12.66
N SER A 185 -18.66 -10.74 -11.82
CA SER A 185 -18.64 -9.29 -11.58
C SER A 185 -18.15 -8.55 -12.82
N TYR A 186 -18.29 -7.23 -12.83
CA TYR A 186 -17.89 -6.39 -13.97
C TYR A 186 -16.85 -5.37 -13.54
N LEU A 187 -15.89 -5.09 -14.42
CA LEU A 187 -15.00 -3.93 -14.34
C LEU A 187 -15.49 -2.84 -15.28
N GLN A 188 -15.27 -1.58 -14.90
CA GLN A 188 -15.56 -0.45 -15.78
C GLN A 188 -14.58 0.70 -15.54
N TYR A 189 -13.96 1.18 -16.62
CA TYR A 189 -12.94 2.21 -16.59
C TYR A 189 -13.29 3.40 -17.50
N ASP A 190 -12.87 4.61 -17.14
CA ASP A 190 -12.98 5.78 -18.03
C ASP A 190 -11.95 5.77 -19.19
N SER A 191 -10.94 4.91 -19.09
CA SER A 191 -9.86 4.77 -20.06
C SER A 191 -10.03 3.54 -20.95
N ARG A 192 -9.26 3.49 -22.04
CA ARG A 192 -9.15 2.32 -22.91
C ARG A 192 -8.06 1.39 -22.36
N PHE A 193 -8.25 0.09 -22.56
CA PHE A 193 -7.30 -0.93 -22.14
C PHE A 193 -6.99 -1.88 -23.28
N ILE A 194 -5.79 -2.46 -23.27
CA ILE A 194 -5.42 -3.57 -24.14
C ILE A 194 -5.72 -4.89 -23.43
N LEU A 195 -6.47 -5.75 -24.11
CA LEU A 195 -6.68 -7.14 -23.71
C LEU A 195 -5.62 -8.01 -24.37
N PHE A 196 -4.90 -8.78 -23.57
CA PHE A 196 -3.86 -9.71 -24.04
C PHE A 196 -4.37 -11.13 -24.12
N LYS A 197 -3.77 -11.93 -25.00
CA LYS A 197 -4.08 -13.36 -25.09
C LYS A 197 -3.55 -14.16 -23.90
N THR A 198 -2.51 -13.68 -23.23
CA THR A 198 -1.86 -14.32 -22.07
C THR A 198 -1.77 -13.37 -20.89
N ASP A 199 -1.53 -13.92 -19.71
CA ASP A 199 -1.36 -13.24 -18.42
C ASP A 199 0.10 -12.88 -18.11
N LYS A 200 1.00 -12.94 -19.09
CA LYS A 200 2.46 -12.80 -18.85
C LYS A 200 3.08 -11.55 -19.41
N GLU A 201 2.39 -10.85 -20.29
CA GLU A 201 2.97 -9.81 -21.13
C GLU A 201 2.13 -8.54 -21.09
N GLY A 202 2.82 -7.40 -21.10
CA GLY A 202 2.23 -6.09 -21.34
C GLY A 202 1.68 -5.35 -20.12
N MET A 203 1.43 -4.06 -20.35
CA MET A 203 0.63 -3.19 -19.49
C MET A 203 -0.70 -2.93 -20.20
N SER A 204 -1.83 -3.21 -19.56
CA SER A 204 -3.13 -3.01 -20.20
C SER A 204 -3.56 -1.56 -20.25
N TYR A 205 -3.11 -0.73 -19.32
CA TYR A 205 -3.43 0.70 -19.31
C TYR A 205 -2.85 1.42 -20.52
N ILE A 206 -3.63 2.33 -21.09
CA ILE A 206 -3.20 3.19 -22.19
C ILE A 206 -3.37 4.66 -21.76
N ASP A 207 -2.24 5.37 -21.62
CA ASP A 207 -2.22 6.78 -21.27
C ASP A 207 -2.07 7.68 -22.51
N THR A 208 -3.07 7.68 -23.39
CA THR A 208 -3.13 8.70 -24.45
C THR A 208 -4.54 9.19 -24.69
N LYS A 209 -4.64 10.49 -24.97
CA LYS A 209 -5.88 11.18 -25.35
C LYS A 209 -6.02 11.32 -26.87
N ASP A 210 -4.97 10.99 -27.63
CA ASP A 210 -4.92 11.11 -29.08
C ASP A 210 -5.12 9.75 -29.75
N ASP A 211 -6.08 9.69 -30.68
CA ASP A 211 -6.41 8.47 -31.40
C ASP A 211 -5.32 8.09 -32.42
N GLU A 212 -4.54 9.05 -32.94
CA GLU A 212 -3.43 8.76 -33.86
C GLU A 212 -2.25 8.10 -33.13
N GLU A 213 -1.88 8.64 -31.97
CA GLU A 213 -0.87 8.07 -31.08
C GLU A 213 -1.29 6.69 -30.57
N LEU A 214 -2.57 6.52 -30.21
CA LEU A 214 -3.15 5.24 -29.84
C LEU A 214 -2.97 4.19 -30.94
N ASN A 215 -3.33 4.52 -32.18
CA ASN A 215 -3.22 3.57 -33.30
C ASN A 215 -1.77 3.17 -33.56
N LYS A 216 -0.82 4.10 -33.40
CA LYS A 216 0.61 3.81 -33.49
C LYS A 216 1.08 2.87 -32.37
N LEU A 217 0.69 3.13 -31.12
CA LEU A 217 0.99 2.27 -29.98
C LEU A 217 0.43 0.86 -30.16
N ILE A 218 -0.79 0.74 -30.66
CA ILE A 218 -1.42 -0.56 -30.94
C ILE A 218 -0.63 -1.29 -32.01
N ALA A 219 -0.33 -0.66 -33.14
CA ALA A 219 0.42 -1.27 -34.23
C ALA A 219 1.82 -1.75 -33.79
N GLU A 220 2.50 -1.01 -32.92
CA GLU A 220 3.81 -1.39 -32.38
C GLU A 220 3.75 -2.60 -31.43
N ARG A 221 2.59 -2.81 -30.78
CA ARG A 221 2.36 -3.86 -29.77
C ARG A 221 1.67 -5.10 -30.33
N GLU A 222 0.82 -4.97 -31.35
CA GLU A 222 0.09 -6.08 -31.95
C GLU A 222 1.03 -7.20 -32.43
N ASP A 223 2.14 -6.83 -33.06
CA ASP A 223 3.13 -7.79 -33.56
C ASP A 223 3.97 -8.46 -32.44
N LYS A 224 3.97 -7.90 -31.22
CA LYS A 224 4.86 -8.32 -30.13
C LYS A 224 4.16 -8.95 -28.94
N GLU A 225 2.94 -8.53 -28.62
CA GLU A 225 2.30 -8.79 -27.31
C GLU A 225 0.98 -9.57 -27.41
N GLN A 226 0.68 -10.17 -28.57
CA GLN A 226 -0.53 -11.00 -28.76
C GLN A 226 -1.83 -10.31 -28.33
N VAL A 227 -2.03 -9.09 -28.82
CA VAL A 227 -3.21 -8.26 -28.53
C VAL A 227 -4.49 -8.92 -29.08
N VAL A 228 -5.53 -8.98 -28.26
CA VAL A 228 -6.87 -9.49 -28.64
C VAL A 228 -7.79 -8.35 -29.08
N LYS A 229 -7.77 -7.25 -28.32
CA LYS A 229 -8.68 -6.11 -28.47
C LYS A 229 -8.17 -4.91 -27.69
N VAL A 230 -8.49 -3.70 -28.18
CA VAL A 230 -8.51 -2.49 -27.37
C VAL A 230 -9.95 -2.16 -26.97
N THR A 231 -10.19 -1.98 -25.68
CA THR A 231 -11.53 -1.71 -25.14
C THR A 231 -11.96 -0.29 -25.44
N ASN A 232 -13.27 -0.06 -25.48
CA ASN A 232 -13.81 1.28 -25.46
C ASN A 232 -13.71 1.88 -24.05
N LYS A 233 -13.67 3.22 -23.99
CA LYS A 233 -13.88 3.93 -22.72
C LYS A 233 -15.25 3.55 -22.17
N ASN A 234 -15.34 3.33 -20.86
CA ASN A 234 -16.56 2.93 -20.16
C ASN A 234 -17.17 1.59 -20.58
N GLU A 235 -16.44 0.77 -21.34
CA GLU A 235 -16.89 -0.59 -21.66
C GLU A 235 -17.04 -1.42 -20.37
N LYS A 236 -18.14 -2.17 -20.29
CA LYS A 236 -18.36 -3.12 -19.20
C LYS A 236 -17.65 -4.43 -19.54
N LEU A 237 -16.70 -4.80 -18.69
CA LEU A 237 -15.88 -6.00 -18.88
C LEU A 237 -16.28 -7.04 -17.83
N LYS A 238 -16.88 -8.14 -18.25
CA LYS A 238 -17.27 -9.21 -17.33
C LYS A 238 -16.03 -9.99 -16.89
N ILE A 239 -15.82 -10.15 -15.60
CA ILE A 239 -14.74 -10.98 -15.06
C ILE A 239 -15.07 -12.45 -15.32
N VAL A 240 -14.14 -13.13 -15.98
CA VAL A 240 -14.20 -14.55 -16.32
C VAL A 240 -13.30 -15.37 -15.41
N ASP A 241 -12.12 -14.83 -15.08
CA ASP A 241 -11.14 -15.48 -14.21
C ASP A 241 -10.23 -14.45 -13.54
N VAL A 242 -9.55 -14.85 -12.47
CA VAL A 242 -8.54 -14.08 -11.76
C VAL A 242 -7.36 -15.00 -11.47
N ASP A 243 -6.15 -14.62 -11.87
CA ASP A 243 -4.96 -15.43 -11.62
C ASP A 243 -4.22 -14.98 -10.36
N TYR A 244 -4.37 -15.73 -9.28
CA TYR A 244 -3.61 -15.52 -8.04
C TYR A 244 -2.27 -16.27 -8.03
N GLU A 245 -2.09 -17.27 -8.91
CA GLU A 245 -0.89 -18.12 -8.91
C GLU A 245 0.31 -17.43 -9.56
N ALA A 246 0.06 -16.60 -10.58
CA ALA A 246 1.08 -15.76 -11.21
C ALA A 246 1.86 -14.87 -10.22
N TYR A 247 1.33 -14.61 -9.02
CA TYR A 247 1.88 -13.69 -8.03
C TYR A 247 2.27 -14.37 -6.71
N SER A 248 2.48 -15.68 -6.73
CA SER A 248 2.96 -16.47 -5.58
C SER A 248 4.38 -16.12 -5.10
N GLN A 249 5.01 -15.06 -5.63
CA GLN A 249 6.27 -14.52 -5.11
C GLN A 249 5.97 -13.57 -3.95
N GLU A 250 6.25 -14.07 -2.74
CA GLU A 250 6.20 -13.45 -1.41
C GLU A 250 5.77 -11.96 -1.37
N ASN A 251 4.49 -11.74 -1.07
CA ASN A 251 3.90 -10.46 -0.65
C ASN A 251 3.75 -9.36 -1.72
N ASN A 252 3.94 -9.65 -3.01
CA ASN A 252 3.65 -8.68 -4.06
C ASN A 252 2.19 -8.75 -4.54
N VAL A 253 1.36 -7.81 -4.09
CA VAL A 253 -0.06 -7.69 -4.49
C VAL A 253 -0.28 -6.74 -5.67
N ILE A 254 0.79 -6.19 -6.24
CA ILE A 254 0.70 -5.32 -7.41
C ILE A 254 0.47 -6.22 -8.61
N ASN A 255 -0.51 -5.85 -9.46
CA ASN A 255 -0.80 -6.50 -10.73
C ASN A 255 -1.39 -7.93 -10.66
N ILE A 256 -2.53 -8.14 -9.99
CA ILE A 256 -3.24 -9.42 -10.11
C ILE A 256 -3.93 -9.48 -11.48
N PRO A 257 -3.61 -10.44 -12.38
CA PRO A 257 -4.20 -10.53 -13.71
C PRO A 257 -5.66 -10.93 -13.63
N ILE A 258 -6.47 -10.28 -14.46
CA ILE A 258 -7.91 -10.54 -14.53
C ILE A 258 -8.27 -10.85 -15.96
N LYS A 259 -8.81 -12.05 -16.19
CA LYS A 259 -9.40 -12.38 -17.48
C LYS A 259 -10.79 -11.80 -17.56
N VAL A 260 -11.06 -11.06 -18.62
CA VAL A 260 -12.35 -10.42 -18.84
C VAL A 260 -12.92 -10.75 -20.21
N GLN A 261 -14.23 -10.60 -20.33
CA GLN A 261 -14.98 -10.65 -21.58
C GLN A 261 -15.59 -9.28 -21.89
N GLY A 262 -15.31 -8.76 -23.08
CA GLY A 262 -15.93 -7.55 -23.60
C GLY A 262 -17.35 -7.78 -24.12
N GLU A 263 -18.05 -6.70 -24.48
CA GLU A 263 -19.43 -6.76 -25.00
C GLU A 263 -19.52 -7.47 -26.36
N ASP A 264 -18.41 -7.51 -27.11
CA ASP A 264 -18.26 -8.25 -28.36
C ASP A 264 -17.96 -9.75 -28.18
N GLY A 265 -17.97 -10.23 -26.93
CA GLY A 265 -17.75 -11.63 -26.57
C GLY A 265 -16.28 -12.06 -26.58
N LYS A 266 -15.35 -11.18 -26.97
CA LYS A 266 -13.91 -11.47 -26.95
C LYS A 266 -13.40 -11.51 -25.52
N GLU A 267 -12.57 -12.50 -25.23
CA GLU A 267 -11.92 -12.66 -23.94
C GLU A 267 -10.43 -12.35 -24.01
N GLY A 268 -9.90 -11.70 -22.98
CA GLY A 268 -8.47 -11.50 -22.82
C GLY A 268 -8.11 -11.08 -21.40
N TRP A 269 -6.82 -11.05 -21.12
CA TRP A 269 -6.25 -10.70 -19.84
C TRP A 269 -6.00 -9.21 -19.73
N LEU A 270 -6.36 -8.67 -18.58
CA LEU A 270 -5.96 -7.36 -18.13
C LEU A 270 -4.85 -7.48 -17.09
N MET A 271 -3.82 -6.66 -17.27
CA MET A 271 -2.63 -6.58 -16.44
C MET A 271 -2.51 -5.17 -15.84
N TRP A 272 -1.95 -5.09 -14.64
CA TRP A 272 -1.63 -3.88 -13.87
C TRP A 272 -2.88 -3.09 -13.48
N LEU A 273 -3.87 -3.80 -12.94
CA LEU A 273 -5.16 -3.22 -12.52
C LEU A 273 -5.27 -2.91 -11.02
N ASN A 274 -4.33 -3.39 -10.23
CA ASN A 274 -4.20 -3.09 -8.82
C ASN A 274 -3.21 -1.92 -8.67
N GLY A 275 -3.60 -0.86 -7.97
CA GLY A 275 -2.68 0.21 -7.60
C GLY A 275 -3.30 1.58 -7.49
N GLY A 276 -2.73 2.36 -6.56
CA GLY A 276 -3.10 3.72 -6.20
C GLY A 276 -2.94 4.72 -7.34
N ASP A 277 -3.65 5.84 -7.21
CA ASP A 277 -3.92 6.87 -8.21
C ASP A 277 -2.76 7.25 -9.14
#